data_AF-A0A1I2SQL6-F1
#
_entry.id   AF-A0A1I2SQL6-F1
#
_cell.length_a   1.000
_cell.length_b   1.000
_cell.length_c   1.000
_cell.angle_alpha   90.00
_cell.angle_beta   90.00
_cell.angle_gamma   90.00
#
_symmetry.space_group_name_H-M   'P 1'
#
loop_
_entity.id
_entity.type
_entity.pdbx_description
1 polymer ?
#
loop_
_entity_poly.entity_id
_entity_poly.type
_entity_poly.pdbx_seq_one_letter_code
_entity_poly.pdbx_strand_id
1 'polypeptide(L)'
;MANQISGKVLIIENAVTLPTRSGGTFTKRQIVLDASHYDPMTGQKFENYPAFDFVGNRVNELDSFKVGDLVTISFALNGRPFDKDGKTIYITSVTGYKIEPYQRQNNGYQQSNGVQSNTPTPSSPQQPTSGQNEQPFPPQVDESGNLKNEDDLPF
;
A
#
# COMPACT_ATOMS: atom_id res chain seq x y z
N MET A 1 7.99 -5.45 19.70
CA MET A 1 6.84 -4.68 19.17
C MET A 1 7.38 -3.73 18.12
N ALA A 2 6.88 -3.81 16.89
CA ALA A 2 7.27 -2.92 15.79
C ALA A 2 6.11 -1.96 15.54
N ASN A 3 6.30 -0.66 15.75
CA ASN A 3 5.26 0.31 15.40
C ASN A 3 5.33 0.55 13.89
N GLN A 4 4.20 0.42 13.22
CA GLN A 4 4.09 0.67 11.79
C GLN A 4 2.92 1.60 11.52
N ILE A 5 3.05 2.42 10.49
CA ILE A 5 1.97 3.27 10.01
C ILE A 5 2.09 3.44 8.50
N SER A 6 0.95 3.34 7.84
CA SER A 6 0.85 3.55 6.40
C SER A 6 0.20 4.89 6.11
N GLY A 7 0.64 5.53 5.03
CA GLY A 7 0.12 6.82 4.61
C GLY A 7 0.72 7.24 3.29
N LYS A 8 0.17 8.29 2.72
CA LYS A 8 0.69 8.89 1.50
C LYS A 8 1.82 9.85 1.87
N VAL A 9 2.95 9.80 1.19
CA VAL A 9 4.04 10.75 1.39
C VAL A 9 3.53 12.16 1.09
N LEU A 10 3.55 13.03 2.09
CA LEU A 10 3.13 14.42 1.98
C LEU A 10 4.33 15.33 1.72
N ILE A 11 5.43 15.14 2.47
CA ILE A 11 6.65 15.94 2.38
C ILE A 11 7.85 15.00 2.53
N ILE A 12 8.89 15.20 1.72
CA ILE A 12 10.23 14.68 1.97
C ILE A 12 11.17 15.88 1.97
N GLU A 13 11.74 16.18 3.14
CA GLU A 13 12.69 17.27 3.30
C GLU A 13 14.05 16.91 2.70
N ASN A 14 14.91 17.91 2.51
CA ASN A 14 16.32 17.66 2.18
C ASN A 14 17.07 17.07 3.38
N ALA A 15 18.12 16.31 3.11
CA ALA A 15 19.02 15.84 4.14
C ALA A 15 19.79 17.03 4.76
N VAL A 16 19.84 17.08 6.09
CA VAL A 16 20.57 18.09 6.86
C VAL A 16 21.59 17.44 7.78
N THR A 17 22.77 18.03 7.90
CA THR A 17 23.82 17.58 8.81
C THR A 17 23.77 18.38 10.11
N LEU A 18 23.64 17.70 11.23
CA LEU A 18 23.48 18.30 12.56
C LEU A 18 24.62 17.86 13.49
N PRO A 19 25.09 18.72 14.41
CA PRO A 19 26.06 18.34 15.42
C PRO A 19 25.43 17.43 16.48
N THR A 20 26.21 16.49 17.01
CA THR A 20 25.85 15.68 18.18
C THR A 20 26.33 16.35 19.47
N ARG A 21 25.75 15.97 20.61
CA ARG A 21 26.24 16.42 21.93
C ARG A 21 27.67 15.98 22.23
N SER A 22 28.14 14.91 21.60
CA SER A 22 29.48 14.35 21.78
C SER A 22 30.55 14.96 20.87
N GLY A 23 30.21 16.01 20.09
CA GLY A 23 31.15 16.70 19.21
C GLY A 23 31.31 16.08 17.82
N GLY A 24 30.49 15.09 17.46
CA GLY A 24 30.40 14.56 16.10
C GLY A 24 29.29 15.23 15.28
N THR A 25 29.00 14.70 14.11
CA THR A 25 27.86 15.10 13.28
C THR A 25 27.06 13.89 12.86
N PHE A 26 25.76 14.08 12.65
CA PHE A 26 24.89 13.07 12.04
C PHE A 26 24.01 13.71 10.98
N THR A 27 23.73 12.97 9.92
CA THR A 27 22.78 13.38 8.89
C THR A 27 21.38 12.94 9.29
N LYS A 28 20.42 13.82 9.07
CA LYS A 28 19.00 13.60 9.31
C LYS A 28 18.20 14.02 8.09
N ARG A 29 17.14 13.30 7.77
CA ARG A 29 16.16 13.69 6.78
C ARG A 29 14.77 13.39 7.31
N GLN A 30 13.84 14.31 7.11
CA GLN A 30 12.48 14.20 7.63
C GLN A 30 11.52 13.84 6.50
N ILE A 31 10.57 12.96 6.81
CA ILE A 31 9.43 12.61 5.96
C ILE A 31 8.14 12.80 6.75
N VAL A 32 7.11 13.34 6.10
CA VAL A 32 5.77 13.50 6.66
C VAL A 32 4.81 12.66 5.84
N LEU A 33 3.98 11.87 6.51
CA LEU A 33 2.88 11.15 5.87
C LEU A 33 1.55 11.88 6.07
N ASP A 34 0.68 11.83 5.08
CA ASP A 34 -0.76 11.96 5.27
C ASP A 34 -1.33 10.56 5.58
N ALA A 35 -1.61 10.33 6.85
CA ALA A 35 -2.21 9.11 7.38
C ALA A 35 -3.64 9.39 7.89
N SER A 36 -4.30 10.42 7.33
CA SER A 36 -5.67 10.76 7.66
C SER A 36 -6.61 9.60 7.34
N HIS A 37 -7.63 9.40 8.19
CA HIS A 37 -8.67 8.40 7.98
C HIS A 37 -10.04 9.07 8.06
N TYR A 38 -11.05 8.38 7.52
CA TYR A 38 -12.43 8.86 7.53
C TYR A 38 -13.25 7.97 8.46
N ASP A 39 -14.15 8.59 9.20
CA ASP A 39 -15.21 7.87 9.91
C ASP A 39 -16.13 7.17 8.89
N PRO A 40 -16.31 5.83 8.97
CA PRO A 40 -17.15 5.12 8.02
C PRO A 40 -18.65 5.46 8.10
N MET A 41 -19.12 5.93 9.25
CA MET A 41 -20.54 6.23 9.49
C MET A 41 -20.87 7.69 9.20
N THR A 42 -20.00 8.61 9.63
CA THR A 42 -20.26 10.06 9.52
C THR A 42 -19.56 10.70 8.32
N GLY A 43 -18.56 10.04 7.74
CA GLY A 43 -17.71 10.61 6.68
C GLY A 43 -16.75 11.70 7.18
N GLN A 44 -16.69 11.94 8.50
CA GLN A 44 -15.79 12.94 9.07
C GLN A 44 -14.32 12.55 8.83
N LYS A 45 -13.53 13.49 8.32
CA LYS A 45 -12.07 13.32 8.18
C LYS A 45 -11.39 13.53 9.53
N PHE A 46 -10.60 12.56 9.94
CA PHE A 46 -9.64 12.69 11.05
C PHE A 46 -8.25 12.89 10.48
N GLU A 47 -7.74 14.09 10.65
CA GLU A 47 -6.42 14.48 10.16
C GLU A 47 -5.31 13.84 10.98
N ASN A 48 -4.30 13.30 10.29
CA ASN A 48 -3.16 12.68 10.94
C ASN A 48 -1.91 12.82 10.06
N TYR A 49 -0.96 13.63 10.52
CA TYR A 49 0.22 14.03 9.75
C TYR A 49 1.53 13.71 10.50
N PRO A 50 1.84 12.43 10.75
CA PRO A 50 3.00 12.07 11.53
C PRO A 50 4.29 12.35 10.74
N ALA A 51 5.26 12.97 11.42
CA ALA A 51 6.60 13.24 10.90
C ALA A 51 7.61 12.26 11.50
N PHE A 52 8.51 11.75 10.65
CA PHE A 52 9.53 10.78 11.03
C PHE A 52 10.90 11.30 10.64
N ASP A 53 11.83 11.22 11.58
CA ASP A 53 13.24 11.46 11.29
C ASP A 53 13.93 10.15 10.90
N PHE A 54 14.55 10.12 9.72
CA PHE A 54 15.51 9.10 9.31
C PHE A 54 16.92 9.67 9.57
N VAL A 55 17.79 8.87 10.19
CA VAL A 55 19.13 9.31 10.62
C VAL A 55 20.21 8.35 10.14
N GLY A 56 21.41 8.88 9.96
CA GLY A 56 22.58 8.08 9.59
C GLY A 56 22.42 7.39 8.24
N ASN A 57 22.68 6.09 8.18
CA ASN A 57 22.64 5.30 6.95
C ASN A 57 21.24 5.15 6.34
N ARG A 58 20.18 5.40 7.11
CA ARG A 58 18.80 5.26 6.63
C ARG A 58 18.26 6.47 5.89
N VAL A 59 18.98 7.59 5.92
CA VAL A 59 18.59 8.83 5.22
C VAL A 59 18.35 8.57 3.72
N ASN A 60 19.19 7.73 3.12
CA ASN A 60 19.14 7.42 1.69
C ASN A 60 17.98 6.47 1.32
N GLU A 61 17.35 5.79 2.28
CA GLU A 61 16.17 4.97 2.00
C GLU A 61 15.02 5.83 1.43
N LEU A 62 14.97 7.11 1.83
CA LEU A 62 13.96 8.06 1.34
C LEU A 62 14.16 8.45 -0.13
N ASP A 63 15.34 8.21 -0.73
CA ASP A 63 15.62 8.55 -2.13
C ASP A 63 14.80 7.73 -3.14
N SER A 64 14.29 6.57 -2.70
CA SER A 64 13.46 5.69 -3.54
C SER A 64 12.00 6.14 -3.65
N PHE A 65 11.61 7.20 -2.90
CA PHE A 65 10.23 7.63 -2.76
C PHE A 65 10.07 9.11 -3.13
N LYS A 66 8.85 9.47 -3.53
CA LYS A 66 8.46 10.86 -3.84
C LYS A 66 7.14 11.21 -3.17
N VAL A 67 6.86 12.50 -3.11
CA VAL A 67 5.55 13.01 -2.67
C VAL A 67 4.43 12.36 -3.48
N GLY A 68 3.41 11.87 -2.79
CA GLY A 68 2.29 11.14 -3.37
C GLY A 68 2.41 9.61 -3.32
N ASP A 69 3.58 9.05 -3.04
CA ASP A 69 3.73 7.60 -2.92
C ASP A 69 3.00 7.07 -1.67
N LEU A 70 2.38 5.90 -1.79
CA LEU A 70 1.78 5.23 -0.64
C LEU A 70 2.83 4.29 -0.01
N VAL A 71 3.13 4.50 1.26
CA VAL A 71 4.22 3.79 1.96
C VAL A 71 3.78 3.28 3.32
N THR A 72 4.54 2.33 3.85
CA THR A 72 4.51 1.92 5.25
C THR A 72 5.85 2.27 5.90
N ILE A 73 5.81 3.02 7.00
CA ILE A 73 6.99 3.34 7.81
C ILE A 73 6.95 2.50 9.08
N SER A 74 8.04 1.78 9.35
CA SER A 74 8.29 1.20 10.67
C SER A 74 9.13 2.16 11.50
N PHE A 75 8.72 2.43 12.74
CA PHE A 75 9.31 3.46 13.57
C PHE A 75 9.41 3.08 15.05
N ALA A 76 10.28 3.80 15.75
CA ALA A 76 10.44 3.71 17.20
C ALA A 76 10.17 5.06 17.86
N LEU A 77 9.60 5.02 19.07
CA LEU A 77 9.49 6.15 19.97
C LEU A 77 10.60 6.08 21.00
N ASN A 78 11.46 7.08 21.04
CA ASN A 78 12.59 7.13 21.97
C ASN A 78 12.46 8.36 22.86
N GLY A 79 12.18 8.15 24.14
CA GLY A 79 12.20 9.20 25.16
C GLY A 79 13.60 9.40 25.72
N ARG A 80 14.03 10.65 25.88
CA ARG A 80 15.29 11.00 26.56
C ARG A 80 15.08 12.17 27.53
N PRO A 81 15.68 12.12 28.73
CA PRO A 81 15.71 13.28 29.61
C PRO A 81 16.60 14.37 28.98
N PHE A 82 16.21 15.60 29.20
CA PHE A 82 16.96 16.78 28.82
C PHE A 82 16.84 17.82 29.92
N ASP A 83 17.97 18.19 30.50
CA ASP A 83 18.01 19.24 31.51
C ASP A 83 18.08 20.59 30.83
N LYS A 84 17.09 21.43 31.15
CA LYS A 84 17.01 22.81 30.67
C LYS A 84 16.64 23.70 31.85
N ASP A 85 17.46 24.69 32.14
CA ASP A 85 17.24 25.70 33.20
C ASP A 85 17.00 25.08 34.59
N GLY A 86 17.73 24.00 34.92
CA GLY A 86 17.58 23.30 36.21
C GLY A 86 16.34 22.41 36.33
N LYS A 87 15.54 22.27 35.25
CA LYS A 87 14.40 21.37 35.17
C LYS A 87 14.66 20.26 34.15
N THR A 88 14.43 19.01 34.55
CA THR A 88 14.43 17.88 33.61
C THR A 88 13.12 17.89 32.82
N ILE A 89 13.23 17.97 31.50
CA ILE A 89 12.12 17.72 30.56
C ILE A 89 12.38 16.42 29.80
N TYR A 90 11.32 15.78 29.33
CA TYR A 90 11.43 14.54 28.54
C TYR A 90 11.10 14.84 27.09
N ILE A 91 12.05 14.56 26.20
CA ILE A 91 11.88 14.74 24.76
C ILE A 91 11.65 13.37 24.13
N THR A 92 10.55 13.21 23.41
CA THR A 92 10.26 12.02 22.61
C THR A 92 10.67 12.27 21.16
N SER A 93 11.48 11.37 20.60
CA SER A 93 11.82 11.35 19.17
C SER A 93 11.06 10.23 18.47
N VAL A 94 10.53 10.54 17.28
CA VAL A 94 9.90 9.56 16.39
C VAL A 94 10.90 9.25 15.27
N THR A 95 11.50 8.07 15.32
CA THR A 95 12.58 7.69 14.39
C THR A 95 12.13 6.57 13.48
N GLY A 96 12.14 6.84 12.17
CA GLY A 96 11.91 5.83 11.15
C GLY A 96 13.13 4.91 11.03
N TYR A 97 12.87 3.60 10.96
CA TYR A 97 13.93 2.60 10.80
C TYR A 97 13.75 1.71 9.57
N LYS A 98 12.62 1.83 8.88
CA LYS A 98 12.32 1.15 7.63
C LYS A 98 11.22 1.91 6.91
N ILE A 99 11.33 2.03 5.60
CA ILE A 99 10.26 2.51 4.71
C ILE A 99 10.10 1.53 3.56
N GLU A 100 8.86 1.18 3.23
CA GLU A 100 8.53 0.26 2.14
C GLU A 100 7.34 0.80 1.34
N PRO A 101 7.25 0.49 0.04
CA PRO A 101 6.01 0.70 -0.70
C PRO A 101 4.86 0.02 0.03
N TYR A 102 3.73 0.69 0.13
CA TYR A 102 2.55 0.10 0.76
C TYR A 102 2.09 -1.10 -0.07
N GLN A 103 2.11 -2.27 0.56
CA GLN A 103 1.50 -3.46 0.01
C GLN A 103 0.13 -3.62 0.66
N ARG A 104 -0.92 -3.63 -0.16
CA ARG A 104 -2.23 -4.11 0.34
C ARG A 104 -2.02 -5.54 0.78
N GLN A 105 -2.26 -5.79 2.05
CA GLN A 105 -2.28 -7.14 2.57
C GLN A 105 -3.45 -7.85 1.90
N ASN A 106 -3.15 -8.70 0.93
CA ASN A 106 -4.13 -9.45 0.18
C ASN A 106 -4.66 -10.57 1.08
N ASN A 107 -5.50 -10.21 2.06
CA ASN A 107 -6.35 -11.18 2.75
C ASN A 107 -7.30 -11.72 1.68
N GLY A 108 -6.98 -12.91 1.16
CA GLY A 108 -7.53 -13.47 -0.05
C GLY A 108 -9.06 -13.37 -0.16
N TYR A 109 -9.50 -12.39 -0.92
CA TYR A 109 -10.56 -12.59 -1.90
C TYR A 109 -9.89 -12.47 -3.26
N GLN A 110 -9.59 -13.61 -3.87
CA GLN A 110 -9.08 -13.66 -5.24
C GLN A 110 -10.16 -13.07 -6.15
N GLN A 111 -9.97 -11.85 -6.61
CA GLN A 111 -10.65 -11.37 -7.82
C GLN A 111 -9.69 -11.58 -8.98
N SER A 112 -9.86 -12.70 -9.68
CA SER A 112 -9.10 -13.03 -10.88
C SER A 112 -9.58 -12.15 -12.04
N ASN A 113 -8.94 -11.00 -12.25
CA ASN A 113 -9.03 -10.31 -13.54
C ASN A 113 -7.95 -10.88 -14.47
N GLY A 114 -8.30 -11.97 -15.16
CA GLY A 114 -7.48 -12.52 -16.25
C GLY A 114 -7.60 -11.63 -17.49
N VAL A 115 -6.52 -10.90 -17.83
CA VAL A 115 -6.35 -10.28 -19.14
C VAL A 115 -5.65 -11.32 -20.02
N GLN A 116 -6.42 -11.99 -20.87
CA GLN A 116 -5.89 -13.02 -21.78
C GLN A 116 -5.57 -12.39 -23.14
N SER A 117 -4.28 -12.26 -23.43
CA SER A 117 -3.75 -11.92 -24.75
C SER A 117 -3.88 -13.13 -25.69
N ASN A 118 -4.58 -12.93 -26.80
CA ASN A 118 -4.80 -13.94 -27.84
C ASN A 118 -3.58 -14.06 -28.76
N THR A 119 -2.94 -15.23 -28.81
CA THR A 119 -2.04 -15.67 -29.89
C THR A 119 -2.57 -17.00 -30.45
N PRO A 120 -2.83 -17.12 -31.76
CA PRO A 120 -3.35 -18.35 -32.34
C PRO A 120 -2.23 -19.34 -32.69
N THR A 121 -2.36 -20.58 -32.23
CA THR A 121 -1.56 -21.74 -32.66
C THR A 121 -2.46 -22.75 -33.39
N PRO A 122 -1.97 -23.46 -34.43
CA PRO A 122 -2.81 -24.22 -35.35
C PRO A 122 -3.17 -25.63 -34.84
N SER A 123 -4.34 -26.06 -35.30
CA SER A 123 -5.08 -27.29 -35.07
C SER A 123 -4.42 -28.61 -35.48
N SER A 124 -4.73 -29.68 -34.76
CA SER A 124 -4.74 -31.08 -35.22
C SER A 124 -6.06 -31.78 -34.81
N PRO A 125 -6.57 -32.78 -35.58
CA PRO A 125 -7.96 -33.24 -35.46
C PRO A 125 -8.16 -34.70 -34.95
N GLN A 126 -9.42 -35.01 -34.61
CA GLN A 126 -10.08 -36.34 -34.38
C GLN A 126 -10.00 -36.93 -32.95
N GLN A 127 -11.01 -37.55 -32.32
CA GLN A 127 -12.40 -38.00 -32.64
C GLN A 127 -13.16 -38.29 -31.30
N PRO A 128 -14.45 -38.72 -31.26
CA PRO A 128 -15.42 -38.30 -30.23
C PRO A 128 -15.81 -39.40 -29.23
N THR A 129 -16.34 -38.99 -28.08
CA THR A 129 -17.15 -39.84 -27.20
C THR A 129 -18.25 -39.01 -26.54
N SER A 130 -19.40 -39.65 -26.46
CA SER A 130 -20.77 -39.18 -26.24
C SER A 130 -21.12 -38.79 -24.79
N GLY A 131 -21.94 -37.75 -24.66
CA GLY A 131 -23.06 -37.74 -23.73
C GLY A 131 -22.88 -36.97 -22.43
N GLN A 132 -23.01 -35.63 -22.48
CA GLN A 132 -23.62 -34.82 -21.43
C GLN A 132 -23.92 -33.41 -21.97
N ASN A 133 -25.12 -32.92 -21.67
CA ASN A 133 -25.68 -31.67 -22.20
C ASN A 133 -24.95 -30.47 -21.56
N GLU A 134 -23.83 -30.07 -22.13
CA GLU A 134 -23.10 -28.85 -21.75
C GLU A 134 -23.64 -27.68 -22.59
N GLN A 135 -24.54 -26.89 -22.00
CA GLN A 135 -24.83 -25.54 -22.51
C GLN A 135 -23.53 -24.73 -22.47
N PRO A 136 -23.05 -24.17 -23.61
CA PRO A 136 -21.84 -23.36 -23.61
C PRO A 136 -22.08 -22.08 -22.80
N PHE A 137 -21.21 -21.83 -21.82
CA PHE A 137 -21.14 -20.56 -21.12
C PHE A 137 -20.09 -19.66 -21.81
N PRO A 138 -20.40 -18.38 -22.12
CA PRO A 138 -21.65 -17.69 -21.83
C PRO A 138 -22.78 -18.04 -22.82
N PRO A 139 -24.06 -17.94 -22.38
CA PRO A 139 -25.21 -18.20 -23.23
C PRO A 139 -25.22 -17.27 -24.46
N GLN A 140 -25.58 -17.82 -25.61
CA GLN A 140 -25.72 -17.04 -26.83
C GLN A 140 -26.97 -16.16 -26.74
N VAL A 141 -26.74 -14.85 -26.73
CA VAL A 141 -27.78 -13.83 -26.82
C VAL A 141 -27.84 -13.24 -28.22
N ASP A 142 -29.00 -12.73 -28.62
CA ASP A 142 -29.13 -11.89 -29.81
C ASP A 142 -28.58 -10.47 -29.57
N GLU A 143 -28.62 -9.64 -30.61
CA GLU A 143 -28.16 -8.24 -30.56
C GLU A 143 -28.95 -7.38 -29.56
N SER A 144 -30.10 -7.88 -29.08
CA SER A 144 -30.95 -7.25 -28.06
C SER A 144 -30.75 -7.83 -26.66
N GLY A 145 -29.86 -8.81 -26.47
CA GLY A 145 -29.55 -9.42 -25.18
C GLY A 145 -30.48 -10.57 -24.76
N ASN A 146 -31.36 -11.05 -25.66
CA ASN A 146 -32.27 -12.15 -25.36
C ASN A 146 -31.65 -13.51 -25.71
N LEU A 147 -31.94 -14.52 -24.90
CA LEU A 147 -31.47 -15.90 -25.11
C LEU A 147 -32.08 -16.48 -26.39
N LYS A 148 -31.25 -17.04 -27.27
CA LYS A 148 -31.74 -17.59 -28.55
C LYS A 148 -32.52 -18.90 -28.45
N ASN A 149 -32.50 -19.58 -27.30
CA ASN A 149 -33.00 -20.94 -27.13
C ASN A 149 -34.05 -21.03 -26.01
N GLU A 150 -35.12 -20.23 -26.09
CA GLU A 150 -36.21 -20.22 -25.09
C GLU A 150 -37.15 -21.45 -25.15
N ASP A 151 -36.95 -22.36 -26.12
CA ASP A 151 -37.87 -23.49 -26.39
C ASP A 151 -37.57 -24.79 -25.60
N ASP A 152 -36.59 -24.81 -24.70
CA ASP A 152 -36.23 -26.01 -23.91
C ASP A 152 -36.27 -25.73 -22.39
N LEU A 153 -37.35 -25.11 -21.93
CA LEU A 153 -37.66 -25.01 -20.50
C LEU A 153 -38.53 -26.21 -20.08
N PRO A 154 -38.08 -27.07 -19.15
CA PRO A 154 -38.97 -28.05 -18.53
C PRO A 154 -39.95 -27.34 -17.59
N PHE A 155 -41.24 -27.67 -17.73
CA PHE A 155 -42.28 -27.36 -16.72
C PHE A 155 -42.11 -28.21 -15.47
#